data_AF-A0AB73BFZ4-F1
#
_entry.id   AF-A0AB73BFZ4-F1
#
_cell.length_a   1.000
_cell.length_b   1.000
_cell.length_c   1.000
_cell.angle_alpha   90.00
_cell.angle_beta   90.00
_cell.angle_gamma   90.00
#
_symmetry.space_group_name_H-M   'P 1'
#
loop_
_entity.id
_entity.type
_entity.pdbx_description
1 polymer ?
#
loop_
_entity_poly.entity_id
_entity_poly.type
_entity_poly.pdbx_seq_one_letter_code
_entity_poly.pdbx_strand_id
1 'polypeptide(L)'
;MSSYMKIYNYIEQTFFFTLTRKIVGNLSFVFLFQAITLFWLYQSLSEQQSTELFWLLTLVIVMGFGFTLSYMRFLIVRPITAMRDTLIKINQQDANLAAKLPHFSYDEFRDLSTQYNTFTTHLGELLNTTYSSAEASANSNKAVTESMKNTDNSSEQQIHLSHSIINASMQITQSLQNIVINTDSVHNVNNEHLNFVKLSAKELSALVEQVELITNMLGNFSNTVAGLKENSENIRSILKMVEEFSDQTNLLALNAAIEAARAGEAGRGFAVVADEVRTLSIKVSGATRQISDFITQMNELVNETNKESEQLITHSNSAQSAISATSDGFSKMLNEFEQNQQQLKQIASAVHLLEQTQTQTHQSVEQIVELGEQAKQLIDTAVADSENSQQLSLQTQQQLKRFVL
;
A
#
# COMPACT_ATOMS: atom_id res chain seq x y z
N MET A 1 -72.92 -36.19 -32.40
CA MET A 1 -73.49 -35.17 -33.31
C MET A 1 -74.32 -35.90 -34.37
N SER A 2 -75.65 -35.69 -34.40
CA SER A 2 -76.57 -36.37 -35.33
C SER A 2 -76.15 -36.19 -36.80
N SER A 3 -76.34 -37.18 -37.66
CA SER A 3 -76.05 -37.10 -39.11
C SER A 3 -76.70 -35.88 -39.77
N TYR A 4 -77.86 -35.44 -39.26
CA TYR A 4 -78.54 -34.21 -39.67
C TYR A 4 -77.70 -32.96 -39.41
N MET A 5 -77.04 -32.88 -38.25
CA MET A 5 -76.26 -31.71 -37.85
C MET A 5 -74.95 -31.61 -38.66
N LYS A 6 -74.38 -32.74 -39.08
CA LYS A 6 -73.21 -32.74 -39.99
C LYS A 6 -73.57 -32.21 -41.37
N ILE A 7 -74.72 -32.63 -41.91
CA ILE A 7 -75.24 -32.14 -43.19
C ILE A 7 -75.60 -30.66 -43.09
N TYR A 8 -76.28 -30.25 -42.02
CA TYR A 8 -76.59 -28.84 -41.75
C TYR A 8 -75.32 -27.99 -41.69
N ASN A 9 -74.32 -28.40 -40.92
CA ASN A 9 -73.05 -27.68 -40.81
C ASN A 9 -72.30 -27.63 -42.14
N TYR A 10 -72.33 -28.71 -42.95
CA TYR A 10 -71.70 -28.73 -44.26
C TYR A 10 -72.39 -27.75 -45.22
N ILE A 11 -73.72 -27.73 -45.24
CA ILE A 11 -74.50 -26.78 -46.03
C ILE A 11 -74.27 -25.35 -45.54
N GLU A 12 -74.21 -25.15 -44.22
CA GLU A 12 -73.97 -23.85 -43.60
C GLU A 12 -72.60 -23.31 -43.98
N GLN A 13 -71.55 -24.13 -43.88
CA GLN A 13 -70.19 -23.76 -44.27
C GLN A 13 -70.05 -23.51 -45.77
N THR A 14 -70.75 -24.26 -46.60
CA THR A 14 -70.58 -24.20 -48.07
C THR A 14 -71.40 -23.08 -48.70
N PHE A 15 -72.65 -22.91 -48.28
CA PHE A 15 -73.61 -22.00 -48.93
C PHE A 15 -73.98 -20.79 -48.06
N PHE A 16 -73.96 -20.92 -46.74
CA PHE A 16 -74.49 -19.94 -45.79
C PHE A 16 -73.47 -19.46 -44.74
N PHE A 17 -72.21 -19.29 -45.15
CA PHE A 17 -71.10 -18.94 -44.25
C PHE A 17 -71.06 -17.45 -43.83
N THR A 18 -72.10 -16.68 -44.18
CA THR A 18 -72.28 -15.30 -43.71
C THR A 18 -73.71 -15.10 -43.29
N LEU A 19 -73.91 -14.23 -42.31
CA LEU A 19 -75.20 -13.76 -41.85
C LEU A 19 -75.97 -13.13 -43.00
N THR A 20 -75.27 -12.38 -43.86
CA THR A 20 -75.86 -11.82 -45.08
C THR A 20 -76.40 -12.92 -46.00
N ARG A 21 -75.64 -13.99 -46.26
CA ARG A 21 -76.14 -15.12 -47.08
C ARG A 21 -77.29 -15.86 -46.43
N LYS A 22 -77.28 -16.01 -45.10
CA LYS A 22 -78.40 -16.61 -44.35
C LYS A 22 -79.66 -15.78 -44.43
N ILE A 23 -79.52 -14.47 -44.25
CA ILE A 23 -80.62 -13.50 -44.35
C ILE A 23 -81.16 -13.48 -45.78
N VAL A 24 -80.29 -13.29 -46.77
CA VAL A 24 -80.67 -13.24 -48.19
C VAL A 24 -81.25 -14.57 -48.64
N GLY A 25 -80.70 -15.70 -48.25
CA GLY A 25 -81.24 -17.01 -48.64
C GLY A 25 -82.57 -17.32 -48.00
N ASN A 26 -82.78 -16.96 -46.73
CA ASN A 26 -84.07 -17.10 -46.09
C ASN A 26 -85.12 -16.18 -46.73
N LEU A 27 -84.78 -14.89 -46.91
CA LEU A 27 -85.66 -13.92 -47.57
C LEU A 27 -85.95 -14.31 -49.03
N SER A 28 -84.95 -14.79 -49.78
CA SER A 28 -85.13 -15.24 -51.17
C SER A 28 -86.01 -16.48 -51.24
N PHE A 29 -85.83 -17.44 -50.32
CA PHE A 29 -86.68 -18.63 -50.25
C PHE A 29 -88.15 -18.25 -49.98
N VAL A 30 -88.37 -17.32 -49.05
CA VAL A 30 -89.71 -16.87 -48.71
C VAL A 30 -90.31 -15.98 -49.78
N PHE A 31 -89.51 -15.12 -50.40
CA PHE A 31 -89.93 -14.31 -51.54
C PHE A 31 -90.30 -15.19 -52.73
N LEU A 32 -89.53 -16.23 -53.03
CA LEU A 32 -89.85 -17.20 -54.08
C LEU A 32 -91.16 -17.94 -53.76
N PHE A 33 -91.33 -18.39 -52.51
CA PHE A 33 -92.56 -19.04 -52.06
C PHE A 33 -93.77 -18.09 -52.10
N GLN A 34 -93.58 -16.82 -51.73
CA GLN A 34 -94.59 -15.76 -51.83
C GLN A 34 -94.93 -15.41 -53.28
N ALA A 35 -93.94 -15.32 -54.16
CA ALA A 35 -94.14 -15.06 -55.58
C ALA A 35 -94.90 -16.21 -56.26
N ILE A 36 -94.58 -17.47 -55.93
CA ILE A 36 -95.32 -18.64 -56.40
C ILE A 36 -96.75 -18.60 -55.87
N THR A 37 -96.96 -18.40 -54.58
CA THR A 37 -98.31 -18.35 -54.00
C THR A 37 -99.14 -17.17 -54.52
N LEU A 38 -98.53 -16.00 -54.77
CA LEU A 38 -99.17 -14.85 -55.43
C LEU A 38 -99.48 -15.12 -56.90
N PHE A 39 -98.61 -15.82 -57.63
CA PHE A 39 -98.88 -16.23 -59.01
C PHE A 39 -100.08 -17.18 -59.08
N TRP A 40 -100.11 -18.18 -58.20
CA TRP A 40 -101.25 -19.08 -58.05
C TRP A 40 -102.53 -18.34 -57.62
N LEU A 41 -102.40 -17.35 -56.73
CA LEU A 41 -103.52 -16.51 -56.31
C LEU A 41 -104.08 -15.68 -57.48
N TYR A 42 -103.21 -15.07 -58.28
CA TYR A 42 -103.59 -14.31 -59.48
C TYR A 42 -104.30 -15.20 -60.50
N GLN A 43 -103.78 -16.40 -60.75
CA GLN A 43 -104.41 -17.38 -61.64
C GLN A 43 -105.79 -17.80 -61.10
N SER A 44 -105.90 -18.08 -59.80
CA SER A 44 -107.16 -18.44 -59.11
C SER A 44 -108.19 -17.30 -59.05
N LEU A 45 -107.78 -16.04 -59.17
CA LEU A 45 -108.68 -14.88 -59.28
C LEU A 45 -109.21 -14.68 -60.71
N SER A 46 -108.46 -15.15 -61.72
CA SER A 46 -108.80 -15.02 -63.15
C SER A 46 -109.75 -16.12 -63.64
N GLU A 47 -109.64 -17.33 -63.10
CA GLU A 47 -110.64 -18.38 -63.25
C GLU A 47 -111.66 -18.21 -62.13
N GLN A 48 -112.97 -18.22 -62.42
CA GLN A 48 -114.05 -18.01 -61.45
C GLN A 48 -114.20 -19.22 -60.49
N GLN A 49 -113.13 -19.56 -59.75
CA GLN A 49 -113.01 -20.66 -58.79
C GLN A 49 -113.10 -20.17 -57.33
N SER A 50 -113.33 -21.13 -56.42
CA SER A 50 -113.85 -20.98 -55.06
C SER A 50 -113.13 -19.97 -54.15
N THR A 51 -113.92 -19.19 -53.41
CA THR A 51 -113.48 -18.26 -52.33
C THR A 51 -112.66 -18.94 -51.24
N GLU A 52 -112.77 -20.26 -51.09
CA GLU A 52 -112.02 -21.06 -50.11
C GLU A 52 -110.51 -21.15 -50.43
N LEU A 53 -110.14 -21.26 -51.72
CA LEU A 53 -108.73 -21.32 -52.14
C LEU A 53 -108.00 -20.00 -51.88
N PHE A 54 -108.69 -18.87 -52.06
CA PHE A 54 -108.15 -17.53 -51.79
C PHE A 54 -107.75 -17.35 -50.31
N TRP A 55 -108.64 -17.74 -49.38
CA TRP A 55 -108.37 -17.64 -47.95
C TRP A 55 -107.25 -18.59 -47.49
N LEU A 56 -107.17 -19.78 -48.08
CA LEU A 56 -106.10 -20.74 -47.79
C LEU A 56 -104.72 -20.22 -48.23
N LEU A 57 -104.61 -19.68 -49.45
CA LEU A 57 -103.36 -19.10 -49.95
C LEU A 57 -102.92 -17.88 -49.14
N THR A 58 -103.87 -17.01 -48.75
CA THR A 58 -103.60 -15.86 -47.89
C THR A 58 -103.06 -16.31 -46.51
N LEU A 59 -103.66 -17.34 -45.92
CA LEU A 59 -103.21 -17.92 -44.65
C LEU A 59 -101.79 -18.52 -44.76
N VAL A 60 -101.47 -19.18 -45.87
CA VAL A 60 -100.12 -19.69 -46.16
C VAL A 60 -99.09 -18.56 -46.24
N ILE A 61 -99.42 -17.43 -46.87
CA ILE A 61 -98.54 -16.26 -46.95
C ILE A 61 -98.29 -15.68 -45.55
N VAL A 62 -99.33 -15.51 -44.74
CA VAL A 62 -99.22 -14.98 -43.36
C VAL A 62 -98.41 -15.92 -42.47
N MET A 63 -98.64 -17.23 -42.54
CA MET A 63 -97.84 -18.21 -41.80
C MET A 63 -96.38 -18.24 -42.25
N GLY A 64 -96.13 -18.12 -43.56
CA GLY A 64 -94.78 -18.00 -44.11
C GLY A 64 -94.05 -16.77 -43.57
N PHE A 65 -94.73 -15.62 -43.55
CA PHE A 65 -94.17 -14.38 -42.98
C PHE A 65 -93.90 -14.52 -41.47
N GLY A 66 -94.84 -15.07 -40.71
CA GLY A 66 -94.66 -15.35 -39.28
C GLY A 66 -93.47 -16.30 -39.00
N PHE A 67 -93.31 -17.34 -39.83
CA PHE A 67 -92.16 -18.24 -39.77
C PHE A 67 -90.84 -17.51 -40.02
N THR A 68 -90.77 -16.62 -41.01
CA THR A 68 -89.54 -15.83 -41.26
C THR A 68 -89.17 -14.93 -40.11
N LEU A 69 -90.14 -14.23 -39.51
CA LEU A 69 -89.89 -13.37 -38.35
C LEU A 69 -89.38 -14.18 -37.16
N SER A 70 -90.00 -15.34 -36.89
CA SER A 70 -89.56 -16.25 -35.83
C SER A 70 -88.16 -16.82 -36.10
N TYR A 71 -87.87 -17.20 -37.34
CA TYR A 71 -86.57 -17.72 -37.75
C TYR A 71 -85.47 -16.66 -37.70
N MET A 72 -85.72 -15.45 -38.20
CA MET A 72 -84.79 -14.32 -38.11
C MET A 72 -84.49 -13.95 -36.65
N ARG A 73 -85.53 -13.94 -35.80
CA ARG A 73 -85.36 -13.75 -34.35
C ARG A 73 -84.47 -14.85 -33.78
N PHE A 74 -84.69 -16.11 -34.14
CA PHE A 74 -83.85 -17.21 -33.68
C PHE A 74 -82.40 -17.12 -34.18
N LEU A 75 -82.20 -16.68 -35.42
CA LEU A 75 -80.88 -16.63 -36.07
C LEU A 75 -80.02 -15.45 -35.57
N ILE A 76 -80.62 -14.29 -35.29
CA ILE A 76 -79.90 -13.07 -34.89
C ILE A 76 -79.96 -12.84 -33.37
N VAL A 77 -81.15 -12.90 -32.77
CA VAL A 77 -81.34 -12.49 -31.37
C VAL A 77 -80.72 -13.49 -30.41
N ARG A 78 -80.80 -14.80 -30.70
CA ARG A 78 -80.26 -15.83 -29.80
C ARG A 78 -78.73 -15.74 -29.63
N PRO A 79 -77.90 -15.66 -30.70
CA PRO A 79 -76.45 -15.44 -30.55
C PRO A 79 -76.12 -14.15 -29.80
N ILE A 80 -76.80 -13.03 -30.13
CA ILE A 80 -76.57 -11.73 -29.47
C ILE A 80 -76.88 -11.80 -27.98
N THR A 81 -78.04 -12.34 -27.60
CA THR A 81 -78.44 -12.48 -26.20
C THR A 81 -77.46 -13.37 -25.45
N ALA A 82 -77.00 -14.47 -26.05
CA ALA A 82 -76.03 -15.35 -25.41
C ALA A 82 -74.66 -14.68 -25.23
N MET A 83 -74.16 -13.94 -26.22
CA MET A 83 -72.91 -13.16 -26.09
C MET A 83 -73.06 -12.07 -25.01
N ARG A 84 -74.17 -11.32 -25.01
CA ARG A 84 -74.50 -10.33 -23.98
C ARG A 84 -74.51 -10.96 -22.59
N ASP A 85 -75.20 -12.08 -22.41
CA ASP A 85 -75.33 -12.72 -21.11
C ASP A 85 -73.99 -13.27 -20.62
N THR A 86 -73.13 -13.77 -21.52
CA THR A 86 -71.75 -14.13 -21.18
C THR A 86 -70.93 -12.90 -20.78
N LEU A 87 -71.04 -11.77 -21.48
CA LEU A 87 -70.35 -10.53 -21.10
C LEU A 87 -70.83 -9.98 -19.75
N ILE A 88 -72.14 -10.06 -19.47
CA ILE A 88 -72.69 -9.69 -18.16
C ILE A 88 -72.10 -10.58 -17.06
N LYS A 89 -72.02 -11.90 -17.29
CA LYS A 89 -71.39 -12.83 -16.34
C LYS A 89 -69.92 -12.53 -16.13
N ILE A 90 -69.17 -12.23 -17.19
CA ILE A 90 -67.77 -11.81 -17.11
C ILE A 90 -67.64 -10.57 -16.21
N ASN A 91 -68.44 -9.53 -16.46
CA ASN A 91 -68.39 -8.28 -15.68
C ASN A 91 -68.84 -8.46 -14.22
N GLN A 92 -69.78 -9.37 -13.94
CA GLN A 92 -70.23 -9.68 -12.58
C GLN A 92 -69.25 -10.55 -11.80
N GLN A 93 -68.39 -11.31 -12.49
CA GLN A 93 -67.34 -12.14 -11.89
C GLN A 93 -65.98 -11.43 -11.96
N ASP A 94 -65.94 -10.15 -11.57
CA ASP A 94 -64.72 -9.31 -11.51
C ASP A 94 -63.87 -9.32 -12.80
N ALA A 95 -64.51 -9.44 -13.96
CA ALA A 95 -63.87 -9.55 -15.27
C ALA A 95 -62.90 -10.74 -15.37
N ASN A 96 -63.34 -11.91 -14.90
CA ASN A 96 -62.67 -13.18 -15.13
C ASN A 96 -62.45 -13.45 -16.63
N LEU A 97 -61.19 -13.31 -17.07
CA LEU A 97 -60.77 -13.47 -18.47
C LEU A 97 -60.75 -14.94 -18.94
N ALA A 98 -60.97 -15.92 -18.04
CA ALA A 98 -61.06 -17.32 -18.44
C ALA A 98 -62.39 -17.67 -19.15
N ALA A 99 -63.42 -16.82 -19.00
CA ALA A 99 -64.71 -17.05 -19.63
C ALA A 99 -64.67 -16.69 -21.13
N LYS A 100 -65.02 -17.66 -21.98
CA LYS A 100 -65.01 -17.53 -23.44
C LYS A 100 -66.40 -17.29 -24.00
N LEU A 101 -66.50 -16.44 -25.01
CA LEU A 101 -67.74 -16.29 -25.79
C LEU A 101 -68.06 -17.60 -26.54
N PRO A 102 -69.34 -18.00 -26.60
CA PRO A 102 -69.72 -19.26 -27.23
C PRO A 102 -69.59 -19.17 -28.75
N HIS A 103 -69.20 -20.26 -29.41
CA HIS A 103 -69.17 -20.32 -30.86
C HIS A 103 -70.57 -20.64 -31.39
N PHE A 104 -71.22 -19.66 -32.01
CA PHE A 104 -72.50 -19.83 -32.68
C PHE A 104 -72.32 -19.84 -34.19
N SER A 105 -72.89 -20.87 -34.85
CA SER A 105 -73.03 -20.90 -36.31
C SER A 105 -71.69 -20.75 -37.07
N TYR A 106 -71.69 -20.68 -38.40
CA TYR A 106 -70.52 -20.37 -39.23
C TYR A 106 -70.64 -19.01 -39.93
N ASP A 107 -71.02 -17.96 -39.19
CA ASP A 107 -71.15 -16.57 -39.68
C ASP A 107 -70.33 -15.56 -38.83
N GLU A 108 -70.55 -14.27 -39.07
CA GLU A 108 -69.85 -13.15 -38.44
C GLU A 108 -69.94 -13.16 -36.90
N PHE A 109 -70.97 -13.78 -36.30
CA PHE A 109 -71.05 -13.95 -34.85
C PHE A 109 -69.99 -14.93 -34.32
N ARG A 110 -69.67 -15.96 -35.11
CA ARG A 110 -68.59 -16.89 -34.78
C ARG A 110 -67.24 -16.18 -34.83
N ASP A 111 -66.97 -15.43 -35.89
CA ASP A 111 -65.72 -14.70 -36.06
C ASP A 111 -65.54 -13.69 -34.92
N LEU A 112 -66.58 -12.90 -34.59
CA LEU A 112 -66.55 -11.98 -33.45
C LEU A 112 -66.24 -12.69 -32.13
N SER A 113 -66.87 -13.85 -31.87
CA SER A 113 -66.60 -14.66 -30.68
C SER A 113 -65.16 -15.18 -30.65
N THR A 114 -64.64 -15.62 -31.80
CA THR A 114 -63.26 -16.08 -31.94
C THR A 114 -62.27 -14.94 -31.71
N GLN A 115 -62.43 -13.78 -32.35
CA GLN A 115 -61.54 -12.63 -32.17
C GLN A 115 -61.57 -12.09 -30.73
N TYR A 116 -62.76 -12.04 -30.10
CA TYR A 116 -62.86 -11.66 -28.69
C TYR A 116 -62.11 -12.64 -27.79
N ASN A 117 -62.27 -13.95 -28.01
CA ASN A 117 -61.58 -14.98 -27.22
C ASN A 117 -60.05 -14.92 -27.40
N THR A 118 -59.57 -14.62 -28.61
CA THR A 118 -58.15 -14.39 -28.88
C THR A 118 -57.65 -13.13 -28.13
N PHE A 119 -58.39 -12.03 -28.20
CA PHE A 119 -58.07 -10.81 -27.46
C PHE A 119 -58.01 -11.04 -25.95
N THR A 120 -58.99 -11.73 -25.35
CA THR A 120 -58.97 -12.04 -23.90
C THR A 120 -57.81 -12.96 -23.53
N THR A 121 -57.38 -13.85 -24.43
CA THR A 121 -56.21 -14.72 -24.22
C THR A 121 -54.93 -13.89 -24.16
N HIS A 122 -54.68 -13.03 -25.16
CA HIS A 122 -53.51 -12.13 -25.15
C HIS A 122 -53.53 -11.14 -23.97
N LEU A 123 -54.72 -10.64 -23.59
CA LEU A 123 -54.87 -9.77 -22.42
C LEU A 123 -54.53 -10.52 -21.13
N GLY A 124 -54.99 -11.77 -20.99
CA GLY A 124 -54.66 -12.63 -19.85
C GLY A 124 -53.15 -12.91 -19.74
N GLU A 125 -52.50 -13.24 -20.86
CA GLU A 125 -51.05 -13.42 -20.92
C GLU A 125 -50.29 -12.14 -20.51
N LEU A 126 -50.67 -10.98 -21.04
CA LEU A 126 -50.06 -9.69 -20.69
C LEU A 126 -50.22 -9.36 -19.19
N LEU A 127 -51.41 -9.57 -18.63
CA LEU A 127 -51.67 -9.33 -17.21
C LEU A 127 -50.88 -10.30 -16.32
N ASN A 128 -50.77 -11.57 -16.72
CA ASN A 128 -49.96 -12.56 -16.01
C ASN A 128 -48.47 -12.21 -16.05
N THR A 129 -47.93 -11.84 -17.21
CA THR A 129 -46.54 -11.37 -17.33
C THR A 129 -46.29 -10.13 -16.48
N THR A 130 -47.25 -9.19 -16.45
CA THR A 130 -47.15 -7.98 -15.61
C THR A 130 -47.18 -8.32 -14.12
N TYR A 131 -48.03 -9.26 -13.70
CA TYR A 131 -48.09 -9.75 -12.32
C TYR A 131 -46.76 -10.39 -11.89
N SER A 132 -46.23 -11.33 -12.68
CA SER A 132 -44.96 -11.98 -12.39
C SER A 132 -43.79 -10.98 -12.39
N SER A 133 -43.83 -9.97 -13.25
CA SER A 133 -42.82 -8.89 -13.27
C SER A 133 -42.88 -8.04 -12.00
N ALA A 134 -44.08 -7.73 -11.51
CA ALA A 134 -44.28 -7.02 -10.25
C ALA A 134 -43.84 -7.86 -9.04
N GLU A 135 -44.02 -9.18 -9.07
CA GLU A 135 -43.48 -10.11 -8.06
C GLU A 135 -41.95 -10.13 -8.06
N ALA A 136 -41.34 -10.31 -9.23
CA ALA A 136 -39.89 -10.27 -9.38
C ALA A 136 -39.30 -8.94 -8.91
N SER A 137 -39.95 -7.82 -9.25
CA SER A 137 -39.55 -6.47 -8.81
C SER A 137 -39.61 -6.33 -7.29
N ALA A 138 -40.69 -6.78 -6.63
CA ALA A 138 -40.80 -6.73 -5.18
C ALA A 138 -39.70 -7.54 -4.47
N ASN A 139 -39.34 -8.71 -5.01
CA ASN A 139 -38.25 -9.53 -4.47
C ASN A 139 -36.88 -8.89 -4.72
N SER A 140 -36.67 -8.28 -5.88
CA SER A 140 -35.44 -7.54 -6.20
C SER A 140 -35.23 -6.35 -5.24
N ASN A 141 -36.28 -5.59 -4.94
CA ASN A 141 -36.20 -4.47 -3.99
C ASN A 141 -35.80 -4.94 -2.59
N LYS A 142 -36.33 -6.08 -2.10
CA LYS A 142 -35.88 -6.66 -0.82
C LYS A 142 -34.38 -6.95 -0.80
N ALA A 143 -33.85 -7.54 -1.88
CA ALA A 143 -32.42 -7.83 -2.01
C ALA A 143 -31.59 -6.53 -2.06
N VAL A 144 -32.08 -5.49 -2.73
CA VAL A 144 -31.46 -4.15 -2.73
C VAL A 144 -31.41 -3.58 -1.32
N THR A 145 -32.51 -3.62 -0.56
CA THR A 145 -32.57 -3.11 0.81
C THR A 145 -31.59 -3.86 1.74
N GLU A 146 -31.48 -5.19 1.62
CA GLU A 146 -30.51 -5.98 2.38
C GLU A 146 -29.07 -5.62 1.99
N SER A 147 -28.79 -5.45 0.70
CA SER A 147 -27.48 -4.99 0.22
C SER A 147 -27.13 -3.61 0.78
N MET A 148 -28.08 -2.66 0.77
CA MET A 148 -27.89 -1.32 1.31
C MET A 148 -27.56 -1.34 2.80
N LYS A 149 -28.24 -2.18 3.58
CA LYS A 149 -27.93 -2.38 5.01
C LYS A 149 -26.52 -2.93 5.23
N ASN A 150 -26.06 -3.85 4.38
CA ASN A 150 -24.68 -4.36 4.46
C ASN A 150 -23.65 -3.28 4.10
N THR A 151 -23.94 -2.45 3.10
CA THR A 151 -23.12 -1.29 2.74
C THR A 151 -23.07 -0.26 3.87
N ASP A 152 -24.19 -0.02 4.58
CA ASP A 152 -24.25 0.90 5.72
C ASP A 152 -23.30 0.48 6.85
N ASN A 153 -23.41 -0.79 7.28
CA ASN A 153 -22.51 -1.37 8.27
C ASN A 153 -21.03 -1.28 7.83
N SER A 154 -20.77 -1.49 6.54
CA SER A 154 -19.40 -1.40 5.99
C SER A 154 -18.89 0.05 6.01
N SER A 155 -19.75 1.02 5.71
CA SER A 155 -19.43 2.45 5.77
C SER A 155 -19.13 2.89 7.21
N GLU A 156 -19.93 2.46 8.19
CA GLU A 156 -19.65 2.75 9.60
C GLU A 156 -18.31 2.17 10.06
N GLN A 157 -18.00 0.92 9.67
CA GLN A 157 -16.70 0.33 9.94
C GLN A 157 -15.54 1.09 9.27
N GLN A 158 -15.74 1.55 8.03
CA GLN A 158 -14.75 2.36 7.31
C GLN A 158 -14.47 3.69 8.02
N ILE A 159 -15.50 4.36 8.54
CA ILE A 159 -15.34 5.60 9.32
C ILE A 159 -14.56 5.32 10.61
N HIS A 160 -14.88 4.25 11.34
CA HIS A 160 -14.13 3.85 12.54
C HIS A 160 -12.65 3.54 12.28
N LEU A 161 -12.36 2.82 11.19
CA LEU A 161 -10.98 2.55 10.76
C LEU A 161 -10.26 3.85 10.39
N SER A 162 -10.94 4.77 9.71
CA SER A 162 -10.39 6.08 9.34
C SER A 162 -9.98 6.89 10.58
N HIS A 163 -10.82 6.94 11.62
CA HIS A 163 -10.44 7.56 12.89
C HIS A 163 -9.22 6.91 13.55
N SER A 164 -9.12 5.58 13.47
CA SER A 164 -7.95 4.85 14.00
C SER A 164 -6.67 5.21 13.25
N ILE A 165 -6.75 5.39 11.92
CA ILE A 165 -5.63 5.86 11.09
C ILE A 165 -5.25 7.29 11.47
N ILE A 166 -6.21 8.20 11.70
CA ILE A 166 -5.93 9.57 12.17
C ILE A 166 -5.18 9.55 13.51
N ASN A 167 -5.60 8.73 14.45
CA ASN A 167 -4.92 8.61 15.75
C ASN A 167 -3.49 8.07 15.63
N ALA A 168 -3.30 7.00 14.87
CA ALA A 168 -1.97 6.48 14.56
C ALA A 168 -1.12 7.55 13.84
N SER A 169 -1.77 8.34 12.99
CA SER A 169 -1.12 9.40 12.25
C SER A 169 -0.56 10.49 13.16
N MET A 170 -1.34 10.94 14.16
CA MET A 170 -0.88 11.89 15.16
C MET A 170 0.31 11.35 15.99
N GLN A 171 0.28 10.06 16.35
CA GLN A 171 1.39 9.43 17.09
C GLN A 171 2.68 9.36 16.27
N ILE A 172 2.57 9.09 14.96
CA ILE A 172 3.72 9.14 14.04
C ILE A 172 4.28 10.57 13.98
N THR A 173 3.45 11.60 13.84
CA THR A 173 3.91 13.00 13.83
C THR A 173 4.67 13.36 15.10
N GLN A 174 4.18 12.95 16.27
CA GLN A 174 4.87 13.16 17.54
C GLN A 174 6.21 12.41 17.59
N SER A 175 6.26 11.19 17.04
CA SER A 175 7.49 10.40 16.96
C SER A 175 8.51 11.03 16.02
N LEU A 176 8.07 11.60 14.89
CA LEU A 176 8.94 12.35 13.97
C LEU A 176 9.57 13.57 14.66
N GLN A 177 8.79 14.33 15.43
CA GLN A 177 9.31 15.45 16.23
C GLN A 177 10.40 14.99 17.22
N ASN A 178 10.18 13.87 17.90
CA ASN A 178 11.20 13.30 18.79
C ASN A 178 12.47 12.88 18.03
N ILE A 179 12.34 12.36 16.81
CA ILE A 179 13.50 12.02 15.97
C ILE A 179 14.27 13.30 15.60
N VAL A 180 13.60 14.40 15.26
CA VAL A 180 14.27 15.69 15.00
C VAL A 180 15.07 16.15 16.21
N ILE A 181 14.43 16.23 17.38
CA ILE A 181 15.07 16.69 18.63
C ILE A 181 16.30 15.81 18.96
N ASN A 182 16.16 14.49 18.84
CA ASN A 182 17.27 13.57 19.09
C ASN A 182 18.39 13.73 18.06
N THR A 183 18.04 13.92 16.78
CA THR A 183 19.01 14.15 15.70
C THR A 183 19.80 15.42 15.94
N ASP A 184 19.15 16.50 16.35
CA ASP A 184 19.80 17.78 16.70
C ASP A 184 20.71 17.63 17.93
N SER A 185 20.25 16.90 18.95
CA SER A 185 21.07 16.60 20.13
C SER A 185 22.33 15.82 19.77
N VAL A 186 22.20 14.78 18.94
CA VAL A 186 23.34 13.99 18.47
C VAL A 186 24.26 14.83 17.58
N HIS A 187 23.70 15.70 16.74
CA HIS A 187 24.48 16.64 15.92
C HIS A 187 25.34 17.57 16.78
N ASN A 188 24.79 18.12 17.85
CA ASN A 188 25.53 19.01 18.76
C ASN A 188 26.67 18.27 19.46
N VAL A 189 26.41 17.10 20.04
CA VAL A 189 27.44 16.27 20.69
C VAL A 189 28.52 15.85 19.69
N ASN A 190 28.12 15.45 18.47
CA ASN A 190 29.08 15.09 17.42
C ASN A 190 29.96 16.28 17.02
N ASN A 191 29.42 17.50 17.01
CA ASN A 191 30.20 18.71 16.73
C ASN A 191 31.18 19.06 17.87
N GLU A 192 30.78 18.86 19.13
CA GLU A 192 31.68 19.00 20.28
C GLU A 192 32.83 17.99 20.21
N HIS A 193 32.54 16.72 19.90
CA HIS A 193 33.56 15.69 19.71
C HIS A 193 34.50 16.02 18.54
N LEU A 194 33.97 16.53 17.43
CA LEU A 194 34.76 16.91 16.27
C LEU A 194 35.76 18.04 16.62
N ASN A 195 35.33 19.03 17.42
CA ASN A 195 36.22 20.06 17.94
C ASN A 195 37.27 19.50 18.91
N PHE A 196 36.87 18.61 19.83
CA PHE A 196 37.79 17.94 20.75
C PHE A 196 38.87 17.15 20.01
N VAL A 197 38.50 16.40 18.98
CA VAL A 197 39.43 15.63 18.14
C VAL A 197 40.38 16.53 17.38
N LYS A 198 39.90 17.63 16.79
CA LYS A 198 40.75 18.61 16.11
C LYS A 198 41.80 19.22 17.04
N LEU A 199 41.39 19.57 18.27
CA LEU A 199 42.30 20.11 19.27
C LEU A 199 43.33 19.04 19.69
N SER A 200 42.88 17.83 19.99
CA SER A 200 43.74 16.72 20.42
C SER A 200 44.75 16.33 19.34
N ALA A 201 44.35 16.30 18.06
CA ALA A 201 45.24 16.03 16.94
C ALA A 201 46.34 17.10 16.83
N LYS A 202 46.00 18.38 17.07
CA LYS A 202 46.97 19.47 17.10
C LYS A 202 47.96 19.32 18.27
N GLU A 203 47.48 18.96 19.45
CA GLU A 203 48.33 18.72 20.63
C GLU A 203 49.27 17.53 20.42
N LEU A 204 48.78 16.43 19.83
CA LEU A 204 49.62 15.27 19.48
C LEU A 204 50.70 15.63 18.46
N SER A 205 50.37 16.43 17.45
CA SER A 205 51.38 16.91 16.48
C SER A 205 52.49 17.71 17.17
N ALA A 206 52.16 18.55 18.14
CA ALA A 206 53.15 19.29 18.91
C ALA A 206 53.98 18.37 19.83
N LEU A 207 53.39 17.30 20.37
CA LEU A 207 54.11 16.29 21.15
C LEU A 207 55.10 15.50 20.29
N VAL A 208 54.75 15.14 19.04
CA VAL A 208 55.68 14.50 18.11
C VAL A 208 56.92 15.38 17.89
N GLU A 209 56.72 16.67 17.64
CA GLU A 209 57.82 17.64 17.45
C GLU A 209 58.70 17.76 18.70
N GLN A 210 58.11 17.80 19.89
CA GLN A 210 58.86 17.82 21.16
C GLN A 210 59.71 16.56 21.37
N VAL A 211 59.15 15.37 21.10
CA VAL A 211 59.90 14.12 21.24
C VAL A 211 61.03 14.04 20.22
N GLU A 212 60.83 14.52 18.99
CA GLU A 212 61.88 14.60 17.98
C GLU A 212 63.03 15.52 18.44
N LEU A 213 62.72 16.68 19.03
CA LEU A 213 63.72 17.56 19.62
C LEU A 213 64.51 16.85 20.74
N ILE A 214 63.84 16.11 21.62
CA ILE A 214 64.49 15.34 22.70
C ILE A 214 65.42 14.26 22.13
N THR A 215 64.97 13.50 21.12
CA THR A 215 65.79 12.49 20.44
C THR A 215 67.06 13.12 19.84
N ASN A 216 66.93 14.28 19.19
CA ASN A 216 68.08 15.01 18.64
C ASN A 216 69.03 15.51 19.73
N MET A 217 68.51 16.04 20.84
CA MET A 217 69.33 16.47 21.98
C MET A 217 70.10 15.29 22.61
N LEU A 218 69.45 14.13 22.76
CA LEU A 218 70.10 12.91 23.26
C LEU A 218 71.18 12.40 22.31
N GLY A 219 70.96 12.49 21.00
CA GLY A 219 71.99 12.17 20.00
C GLY A 219 73.24 13.06 20.15
N ASN A 220 73.04 14.37 20.32
CA ASN A 220 74.15 15.31 20.57
C ASN A 220 74.85 15.08 21.91
N PHE A 221 74.09 14.73 22.95
CA PHE A 221 74.63 14.36 24.26
C PHE A 221 75.52 13.12 24.18
N SER A 222 75.05 12.06 23.51
CA SER A 222 75.82 10.84 23.26
C SER A 222 77.15 11.12 22.54
N ASN A 223 77.12 11.99 21.50
CA ASN A 223 78.34 12.44 20.82
C ASN A 223 79.33 13.16 21.75
N THR A 224 78.81 13.99 22.67
CA THR A 224 79.64 14.73 23.65
C THR A 224 80.29 13.77 24.65
N VAL A 225 79.54 12.78 25.14
CA VAL A 225 80.03 11.75 26.06
C VAL A 225 81.07 10.85 25.37
N ALA A 226 80.87 10.51 24.09
CA ALA A 226 81.87 9.81 23.28
C ALA A 226 83.19 10.59 23.16
N GLY A 227 83.11 11.91 22.94
CA GLY A 227 84.30 12.77 22.94
C GLY A 227 85.00 12.85 24.31
N LEU A 228 84.24 12.81 25.41
CA LEU A 228 84.82 12.74 26.76
C LEU A 228 85.59 11.44 26.98
N LYS A 229 85.06 10.31 26.51
CA LYS A 229 85.75 8.99 26.55
C LYS A 229 87.10 9.04 25.84
N GLU A 230 87.13 9.58 24.62
CA GLU A 230 88.36 9.72 23.84
C GLU A 230 89.40 10.59 24.57
N ASN A 231 88.96 11.71 25.14
CA ASN A 231 89.83 12.57 25.95
C ASN A 231 90.38 11.86 27.19
N SER A 232 89.56 11.06 27.90
CA SER A 232 90.00 10.27 29.05
C SER A 232 91.03 9.20 28.66
N GLU A 233 90.88 8.55 27.51
CA GLU A 233 91.86 7.60 26.97
C GLU A 233 93.19 8.29 26.61
N ASN A 234 93.13 9.48 26.00
CA ASN A 234 94.30 10.30 25.71
C ASN A 234 95.05 10.69 27.00
N ILE A 235 94.34 11.13 28.04
CA ILE A 235 94.94 11.46 29.35
C ILE A 235 95.61 10.24 29.98
N ARG A 236 94.97 9.06 29.91
CA ARG A 236 95.56 7.81 30.42
C ARG A 236 96.89 7.49 29.74
N SER A 237 96.98 7.70 28.42
CA SER A 237 98.23 7.50 27.67
C SER A 237 99.34 8.44 28.14
N ILE A 238 99.01 9.72 28.37
CA ILE A 238 99.94 10.71 28.92
C ILE A 238 100.41 10.31 30.33
N LEU A 239 99.49 9.90 31.21
CA LEU A 239 99.84 9.49 32.57
C LEU A 239 100.77 8.27 32.58
N LYS A 240 100.56 7.30 31.69
CA LYS A 240 101.47 6.16 31.54
C LYS A 240 102.88 6.61 31.16
N MET A 241 103.00 7.55 30.22
CA MET A 241 104.30 8.14 29.85
C MET A 241 104.95 8.88 31.03
N VAL A 242 104.17 9.59 31.85
CA VAL A 242 104.68 10.26 33.06
C VAL A 242 105.13 9.26 34.12
N GLU A 243 104.41 8.14 34.33
CA GLU A 243 104.82 7.06 35.22
C GLU A 243 106.16 6.46 34.75
N GLU A 244 106.30 6.19 33.45
CA GLU A 244 107.55 5.72 32.83
C GLU A 244 108.70 6.72 33.04
N PHE A 245 108.48 8.02 32.84
CA PHE A 245 109.49 9.06 33.12
C PHE A 245 109.87 9.13 34.59
N SER A 246 108.89 8.98 35.49
CA SER A 246 109.11 8.99 36.93
C SER A 246 109.94 7.79 37.38
N ASP A 247 109.67 6.61 36.84
CA ASP A 247 110.42 5.38 37.12
C ASP A 247 111.85 5.46 36.58
N GLN A 248 112.03 5.98 35.36
CA GLN A 248 113.35 6.27 34.80
C GLN A 248 114.12 7.27 35.66
N THR A 249 113.48 8.34 36.12
CA THR A 249 114.10 9.35 36.97
C THR A 249 114.47 8.78 38.34
N ASN A 250 113.63 7.93 38.91
CA ASN A 250 113.91 7.20 40.15
C ASN A 250 115.12 6.26 40.01
N LEU A 251 115.24 5.54 38.88
CA LEU A 251 116.39 4.68 38.58
C LEU A 251 117.68 5.50 38.38
N LEU A 252 117.60 6.63 37.66
CA LEU A 252 118.73 7.55 37.49
C LEU A 252 119.19 8.13 38.84
N ALA A 253 118.24 8.54 39.69
CA ALA A 253 118.51 9.05 41.03
C ALA A 253 119.11 7.98 41.95
N LEU A 254 118.65 6.73 41.86
CA LEU A 254 119.25 5.61 42.58
C LEU A 254 120.69 5.35 42.15
N ASN A 255 120.95 5.34 40.83
CA ASN A 255 122.31 5.19 40.31
C ASN A 255 123.22 6.35 40.75
N ALA A 256 122.70 7.58 40.76
CA ALA A 256 123.42 8.75 41.26
C ALA A 256 123.71 8.68 42.77
N ALA A 257 122.77 8.19 43.58
CA ALA A 257 122.96 7.99 45.02
C ALA A 257 124.01 6.91 45.31
N ILE A 258 124.02 5.82 44.54
CA ILE A 258 125.04 4.76 44.61
C ILE A 258 126.43 5.33 44.31
N GLU A 259 126.57 6.10 43.22
CA GLU A 259 127.87 6.66 42.83
C GLU A 259 128.33 7.77 43.78
N ALA A 260 127.40 8.55 44.34
CA ALA A 260 127.69 9.53 45.39
C ALA A 260 128.18 8.87 46.70
N ALA A 261 127.61 7.71 47.08
CA ALA A 261 128.10 6.92 48.22
C ALA A 261 129.50 6.33 47.94
N ARG A 262 129.78 5.97 46.69
CA ARG A 262 131.08 5.44 46.23
C ARG A 262 132.20 6.49 46.27
N ALA A 263 131.86 7.77 46.09
CA ALA A 263 132.80 8.90 46.17
C ALA A 263 133.13 9.37 47.60
N GLY A 264 132.54 8.77 48.64
CA GLY A 264 132.84 9.07 50.05
C GLY A 264 132.49 10.51 50.45
N GLU A 265 133.39 11.19 51.19
CA GLU A 265 133.18 12.58 51.67
C GLU A 265 133.00 13.60 50.53
N ALA A 266 133.57 13.36 49.34
CA ALA A 266 133.44 14.27 48.18
C ALA A 266 132.05 14.21 47.52
N GLY A 267 131.30 13.11 47.68
CA GLY A 267 129.98 12.89 47.07
C GLY A 267 128.80 13.35 47.93
N ARG A 268 129.04 13.84 49.15
CA ARG A 268 128.02 14.04 50.18
C ARG A 268 126.92 15.04 49.78
N GLY A 269 127.27 16.13 49.10
CA GLY A 269 126.29 17.09 48.57
C GLY A 269 125.46 16.53 47.40
N PHE A 270 126.07 15.70 46.55
CA PHE A 270 125.39 15.01 45.45
C PHE A 270 124.44 13.91 45.93
N ALA A 271 124.79 13.20 47.01
CA ALA A 271 123.94 12.19 47.63
C ALA A 271 122.60 12.79 48.12
N VAL A 272 122.64 13.97 48.75
CA VAL A 272 121.42 14.66 49.22
C VAL A 272 120.52 15.06 48.05
N VAL A 273 121.09 15.59 46.95
CA VAL A 273 120.32 15.93 45.76
C VAL A 273 119.73 14.67 45.10
N ALA A 274 120.50 13.58 45.01
CA ALA A 274 120.04 12.32 44.45
C ALA A 274 118.88 11.72 45.28
N ASP A 275 118.95 11.75 46.60
CA ASP A 275 117.87 11.30 47.48
C ASP A 275 116.61 12.19 47.39
N GLU A 276 116.79 13.51 47.22
CA GLU A 276 115.65 14.42 47.02
C GLU A 276 114.97 14.19 45.65
N VAL A 277 115.75 13.99 44.58
CA VAL A 277 115.22 13.63 43.25
C VAL A 277 114.54 12.27 43.27
N ARG A 278 115.09 11.29 44.00
CA ARG A 278 114.48 9.97 44.21
C ARG A 278 113.13 10.10 44.93
N THR A 279 113.10 10.86 46.01
CA THR A 279 111.88 11.12 46.79
C THR A 279 110.83 11.85 45.96
N LEU A 280 111.24 12.84 45.15
CA LEU A 280 110.34 13.55 44.24
C LEU A 280 109.78 12.62 43.17
N SER A 281 110.60 11.76 42.58
CA SER A 281 110.17 10.76 41.58
C SER A 281 109.19 9.75 42.17
N ILE A 282 109.37 9.32 43.42
CA ILE A 282 108.40 8.44 44.10
C ILE A 282 107.07 9.18 44.34
N LYS A 283 107.11 10.46 44.74
CA LYS A 283 105.90 11.28 44.91
C LYS A 283 105.17 11.51 43.58
N VAL A 284 105.90 11.78 42.49
CA VAL A 284 105.32 11.96 41.15
C VAL A 284 104.66 10.67 40.67
N SER A 285 105.34 9.53 40.78
CA SER A 285 104.76 8.21 40.44
C SER A 285 103.48 7.93 41.25
N GLY A 286 103.51 8.19 42.57
CA GLY A 286 102.34 8.05 43.43
C GLY A 286 101.16 8.94 43.02
N ALA A 287 101.41 10.21 42.70
CA ALA A 287 100.39 11.14 42.22
C ALA A 287 99.84 10.72 40.85
N THR A 288 100.70 10.30 39.91
CA THR A 288 100.30 9.79 38.60
C THR A 288 99.39 8.58 38.72
N ARG A 289 99.69 7.66 39.65
CA ARG A 289 98.85 6.48 39.91
C ARG A 289 97.47 6.87 40.46
N GLN A 290 97.41 7.82 41.40
CA GLN A 290 96.14 8.36 41.90
C GLN A 290 95.30 9.02 40.78
N ILE A 291 95.92 9.80 39.89
CA ILE A 291 95.21 10.39 38.75
C ILE A 291 94.74 9.30 37.78
N SER A 292 95.54 8.26 37.54
CA SER A 292 95.15 7.12 36.70
C SER A 292 93.93 6.38 37.27
N ASP A 293 93.84 6.23 38.58
CA ASP A 293 92.69 5.65 39.26
C ASP A 293 91.43 6.54 39.06
N PHE A 294 91.55 7.86 39.19
CA PHE A 294 90.45 8.79 38.91
C PHE A 294 89.99 8.74 37.45
N ILE A 295 90.92 8.64 36.49
CA ILE A 295 90.59 8.49 35.07
C ILE A 295 89.92 7.14 34.79
N THR A 296 90.20 6.10 35.59
CA THR A 296 89.50 4.81 35.51
C THR A 296 88.06 4.91 35.99
N GLN A 297 87.84 5.52 37.16
CA GLN A 297 86.49 5.78 37.66
C GLN A 297 85.69 6.69 36.70
N MET A 298 86.33 7.71 36.11
CA MET A 298 85.71 8.57 35.10
C MET A 298 85.28 7.79 33.86
N ASN A 299 86.12 6.87 33.36
CA ASN A 299 85.76 6.03 32.21
C ASN A 299 84.60 5.08 32.51
N GLU A 300 84.50 4.55 33.73
CA GLU A 300 83.36 3.74 34.17
C GLU A 300 82.07 4.57 34.13
N LEU A 301 82.07 5.76 34.71
CA LEU A 301 80.94 6.70 34.68
C LEU A 301 80.54 7.10 33.26
N VAL A 302 81.52 7.33 32.37
CA VAL A 302 81.27 7.65 30.96
C VAL A 302 80.62 6.48 30.21
N ASN A 303 81.07 5.24 30.46
CA ASN A 303 80.45 4.06 29.86
C ASN A 303 79.03 3.83 30.39
N GLU A 304 78.78 4.04 31.68
CA GLU A 304 77.46 3.97 32.28
C GLU A 304 76.52 5.04 31.68
N THR A 305 76.98 6.29 31.59
CA THR A 305 76.25 7.41 30.98
C THR A 305 75.90 7.13 29.51
N ASN A 306 76.81 6.54 28.73
CA ASN A 306 76.54 6.16 27.34
C ASN A 306 75.44 5.09 27.25
N LYS A 307 75.50 4.07 28.11
CA LYS A 307 74.48 3.00 28.14
C LYS A 307 73.10 3.57 28.49
N GLU A 308 73.03 4.46 29.48
CA GLU A 308 71.78 5.15 29.82
C GLU A 308 71.28 6.02 28.66
N SER A 309 72.18 6.73 27.96
CA SER A 309 71.82 7.53 26.79
C SER A 309 71.25 6.69 25.64
N GLU A 310 71.80 5.50 25.35
CA GLU A 310 71.26 4.58 24.35
C GLU A 310 69.85 4.07 24.72
N GLN A 311 69.64 3.78 26.01
CA GLN A 311 68.32 3.40 26.52
C GLN A 311 67.30 4.55 26.38
N LEU A 312 67.69 5.78 26.70
CA LEU A 312 66.85 6.96 26.53
C LEU A 312 66.47 7.20 25.07
N ILE A 313 67.39 7.05 24.12
CA ILE A 313 67.10 7.15 22.68
C ILE A 313 66.09 6.08 22.26
N THR A 314 66.26 4.84 22.72
CA THR A 314 65.34 3.73 22.42
C THR A 314 63.93 4.01 22.97
N HIS A 315 63.85 4.53 24.19
CA HIS A 315 62.57 4.93 24.79
C HIS A 315 61.93 6.12 24.07
N SER A 316 62.72 7.11 23.64
CA SER A 316 62.23 8.26 22.87
C SER A 316 61.63 7.83 21.53
N ASN A 317 62.31 6.96 20.79
CA ASN A 317 61.80 6.40 19.53
C ASN A 317 60.52 5.57 19.72
N SER A 318 60.43 4.83 20.83
CA SER A 318 59.23 4.07 21.18
C SER A 318 58.06 5.00 21.52
N ALA A 319 58.31 6.07 22.27
CA ALA A 319 57.32 7.10 22.59
C ALA A 319 56.82 7.79 21.31
N GLN A 320 57.73 8.16 20.39
CA GLN A 320 57.35 8.76 19.12
C GLN A 320 56.44 7.83 18.30
N SER A 321 56.77 6.55 18.22
CA SER A 321 55.94 5.54 17.52
C SER A 321 54.55 5.42 18.13
N ALA A 322 54.44 5.41 19.46
CA ALA A 322 53.16 5.34 20.17
C ALA A 322 52.30 6.60 19.97
N ILE A 323 52.92 7.79 19.98
CA ILE A 323 52.24 9.06 19.71
C ILE A 323 51.74 9.10 18.26
N SER A 324 52.56 8.70 17.28
CA SER A 324 52.16 8.63 15.88
C SER A 324 50.97 7.70 15.65
N ALA A 325 50.99 6.50 16.24
CA ALA A 325 49.86 5.57 16.17
C ALA A 325 48.57 6.16 16.79
N THR A 326 48.72 6.93 17.87
CA THR A 326 47.60 7.64 18.50
C THR A 326 47.07 8.74 17.58
N SER A 327 47.95 9.52 16.95
CA SER A 327 47.59 10.56 15.97
C SER A 327 46.82 10.01 14.77
N ASP A 328 47.22 8.84 14.26
CA ASP A 328 46.47 8.13 13.20
C ASP A 328 45.07 7.74 13.67
N GLY A 329 44.93 7.30 14.93
CA GLY A 329 43.64 7.00 15.56
C GLY A 329 42.71 8.22 15.60
N PHE A 330 43.22 9.38 16.03
CA PHE A 330 42.46 10.64 16.01
C PHE A 330 42.08 11.08 14.60
N SER A 331 42.95 10.87 13.61
CA SER A 331 42.66 11.19 12.20
C SER A 331 41.51 10.33 11.64
N LYS A 332 41.45 9.04 12.00
CA LYS A 332 40.31 8.17 11.66
C LYS A 332 39.03 8.64 12.34
N MET A 333 39.09 8.96 13.63
CA MET A 333 37.95 9.44 14.40
C MET A 333 37.40 10.76 13.85
N LEU A 334 38.25 11.65 13.33
CA LEU A 334 37.83 12.87 12.64
C LEU A 334 36.97 12.55 11.42
N ASN A 335 37.42 11.63 10.56
CA ASN A 335 36.67 11.19 9.38
C ASN A 335 35.32 10.54 9.77
N GLU A 336 35.29 9.72 10.83
CA GLU A 336 34.07 9.10 11.33
C GLU A 336 33.06 10.15 11.82
N PHE A 337 33.50 11.18 12.54
CA PHE A 337 32.61 12.26 12.98
C PHE A 337 32.10 13.13 11.82
N GLU A 338 32.90 13.35 10.78
CA GLU A 338 32.44 14.03 9.56
C GLU A 338 31.39 13.20 8.82
N GLN A 339 31.58 11.89 8.70
CA GLN A 339 30.59 10.97 8.13
C GLN A 339 29.29 10.95 8.95
N ASN A 340 29.38 10.90 10.28
CA ASN A 340 28.20 11.01 11.15
C ASN A 340 27.43 12.31 10.88
N GLN A 341 28.12 13.43 10.68
CA GLN A 341 27.48 14.70 10.37
C GLN A 341 26.70 14.65 9.05
N GLN A 342 27.23 13.96 8.04
CA GLN A 342 26.52 13.73 6.78
C GLN A 342 25.29 12.83 6.95
N GLN A 343 25.41 11.75 7.74
CA GLN A 343 24.30 10.84 8.02
C GLN A 343 23.16 11.55 8.78
N LEU A 344 23.49 12.41 9.74
CA LEU A 344 22.48 13.19 10.47
C LEU A 344 21.69 14.14 9.55
N LYS A 345 22.34 14.75 8.55
CA LYS A 345 21.65 15.54 7.51
C LYS A 345 20.70 14.70 6.67
N GLN A 346 21.07 13.46 6.35
CA GLN A 346 20.20 12.53 5.63
C GLN A 346 18.98 12.15 6.48
N ILE A 347 19.17 11.91 7.79
CA ILE A 347 18.06 11.64 8.72
C ILE A 347 17.10 12.83 8.75
N ALA A 348 17.59 14.06 8.91
CA ALA A 348 16.75 15.26 8.89
C ALA A 348 15.95 15.39 7.58
N SER A 349 16.58 15.10 6.45
CA SER A 349 15.90 15.12 5.13
C SER A 349 14.82 14.04 5.02
N ALA A 350 15.09 12.83 5.52
CA ALA A 350 14.13 11.74 5.53
C ALA A 350 12.93 12.05 6.44
N VAL A 351 13.15 12.67 7.60
CA VAL A 351 12.08 13.10 8.50
C VAL A 351 11.18 14.14 7.82
N HIS A 352 11.74 15.13 7.14
CA HIS A 352 10.94 16.12 6.40
C HIS A 352 10.07 15.47 5.32
N LEU A 353 10.58 14.46 4.60
CA LEU A 353 9.80 13.71 3.62
C LEU A 353 8.65 12.92 4.29
N LEU A 354 8.91 12.33 5.45
CA LEU A 354 7.90 11.61 6.24
C LEU A 354 6.81 12.57 6.73
N GLU A 355 7.16 13.77 7.20
CA GLU A 355 6.18 14.79 7.61
C GLU A 355 5.24 15.20 6.45
N GLN A 356 5.80 15.38 5.25
CA GLN A 356 5.01 15.68 4.06
C GLN A 356 4.06 14.53 3.71
N THR A 357 4.58 13.30 3.72
CA THR A 357 3.79 12.08 3.47
C THR A 357 2.68 11.94 4.50
N GLN A 358 2.95 12.32 5.74
CA GLN A 358 2.00 12.26 6.83
C GLN A 358 0.87 13.27 6.68
N THR A 359 1.19 14.48 6.26
CA THR A 359 0.19 15.51 5.93
C THR A 359 -0.73 15.03 4.81
N GLN A 360 -0.17 14.42 3.76
CA GLN A 360 -0.95 13.84 2.66
C GLN A 360 -1.82 12.66 3.12
N THR A 361 -1.30 11.82 4.02
CA THR A 361 -2.05 10.71 4.63
C THR A 361 -3.25 11.24 5.41
N HIS A 362 -3.06 12.29 6.20
CA HIS A 362 -4.13 12.93 6.96
C HIS A 362 -5.26 13.43 6.03
N GLN A 363 -4.91 14.19 5.00
CA GLN A 363 -5.87 14.70 4.01
C GLN A 363 -6.62 13.57 3.28
N SER A 364 -5.91 12.49 2.93
CA SER A 364 -6.53 11.33 2.27
C SER A 364 -7.54 10.64 3.18
N VAL A 365 -7.26 10.56 4.47
CA VAL A 365 -8.17 9.95 5.44
C VAL A 365 -9.38 10.83 5.72
N GLU A 366 -9.22 12.16 5.77
CA GLU A 366 -10.35 13.09 5.84
C GLU A 366 -11.31 12.91 4.65
N GLN A 367 -10.77 12.78 3.43
CA GLN A 367 -11.58 12.48 2.24
C GLN A 367 -12.31 11.14 2.34
N ILE A 368 -11.67 10.12 2.92
CA ILE A 368 -12.33 8.81 3.13
C ILE A 368 -13.50 8.94 4.11
N VAL A 369 -13.35 9.74 5.18
CA VAL A 369 -14.45 9.99 6.13
C VAL A 369 -15.60 10.70 5.43
N GLU A 370 -15.31 11.76 4.66
CA GLU A 370 -16.32 12.48 3.88
C GLU A 370 -17.06 11.56 2.90
N LEU A 371 -16.34 10.68 2.19
CA LEU A 371 -16.92 9.69 1.29
C LEU A 371 -17.81 8.68 2.05
N GLY A 372 -17.43 8.28 3.27
CA GLY A 372 -18.24 7.42 4.12
C GLY A 372 -19.56 8.09 4.54
N GLU A 373 -19.52 9.38 4.87
CA GLU A 373 -20.71 10.17 5.19
C GLU A 373 -21.62 10.35 3.96
N GLN A 374 -21.04 10.64 2.79
CA GLN A 374 -21.79 10.70 1.53
C GLN A 374 -22.42 9.36 1.17
N ALA A 375 -21.70 8.25 1.37
CA ALA A 375 -22.23 6.91 1.16
C ALA A 375 -23.46 6.66 2.05
N LYS A 376 -23.43 7.09 3.31
CA LYS A 376 -24.57 6.97 4.23
C LYS A 376 -25.82 7.71 3.70
N GLN A 377 -25.66 8.94 3.21
CA GLN A 377 -26.77 9.69 2.60
C GLN A 377 -27.35 9.00 1.36
N LEU A 378 -26.49 8.43 0.52
CA LEU A 378 -26.92 7.68 -0.67
C LEU A 378 -27.64 6.39 -0.30
N ILE A 379 -27.20 5.71 0.74
CA ILE A 379 -27.84 4.52 1.29
C ILE A 379 -29.24 4.84 1.81
N ASP A 380 -29.40 5.90 2.60
CA ASP A 380 -30.71 6.32 3.12
C ASP A 380 -31.69 6.60 1.98
N THR A 381 -31.23 7.27 0.92
CA THR A 381 -32.03 7.55 -0.28
C THR A 381 -32.40 6.26 -1.02
N ALA A 382 -31.43 5.35 -1.23
CA ALA A 382 -31.66 4.09 -1.92
C ALA A 382 -32.61 3.15 -1.16
N VAL A 383 -32.55 3.15 0.18
CA VAL A 383 -33.50 2.41 1.02
C VAL A 383 -34.91 2.97 0.85
N ALA A 384 -35.09 4.30 0.92
CA ALA A 384 -36.39 4.93 0.72
C ALA A 384 -36.98 4.66 -0.67
N ASP A 385 -36.16 4.73 -1.72
CA ASP A 385 -36.58 4.42 -3.09
C ASP A 385 -36.95 2.94 -3.25
N SER A 386 -36.19 2.03 -2.64
CA SER A 386 -36.47 0.59 -2.64
C SER A 386 -37.78 0.27 -1.93
N GLU A 387 -38.05 0.89 -0.79
CA GLU A 387 -39.31 0.74 -0.05
C GLU A 387 -40.51 1.24 -0.86
N ASN A 388 -40.38 2.41 -1.49
CA ASN A 388 -41.43 2.96 -2.35
C ASN A 388 -41.67 2.04 -3.57
N SER A 389 -40.62 1.61 -4.25
CA SER A 389 -40.69 0.68 -5.38
C SER A 389 -41.33 -0.66 -4.97
N GLN A 390 -41.00 -1.18 -3.78
CA GLN A 390 -41.64 -2.38 -3.23
C GLN A 390 -43.14 -2.16 -3.01
N GLN A 391 -43.54 -1.01 -2.48
CA GLN A 391 -44.95 -0.68 -2.28
C GLN A 391 -45.71 -0.60 -3.61
N LEU A 392 -45.16 0.04 -4.65
CA LEU A 392 -45.77 0.10 -5.98
C LEU A 392 -45.92 -1.29 -6.62
N SER A 393 -44.90 -2.14 -6.47
CA SER A 393 -44.94 -3.52 -6.96
C SER A 393 -45.99 -4.36 -6.25
N LEU A 394 -46.14 -4.21 -4.93
CA LEU A 394 -47.21 -4.87 -4.17
C LEU A 394 -48.60 -4.36 -4.56
N GLN A 395 -48.77 -3.06 -4.77
CA GLN A 395 -50.03 -2.49 -5.27
C GLN A 395 -50.39 -3.03 -6.65
N THR A 396 -49.40 -3.12 -7.55
CA THR A 396 -49.59 -3.68 -8.89
C THR A 396 -50.00 -5.16 -8.81
N GLN A 397 -49.34 -5.96 -7.97
CA GLN A 397 -49.74 -7.34 -7.72
C GLN A 397 -51.18 -7.44 -7.20
N GLN A 398 -51.56 -6.62 -6.22
CA GLN A 398 -52.92 -6.62 -5.67
C GLN A 398 -53.98 -6.27 -6.72
N GLN A 399 -53.72 -5.27 -7.57
CA GLN A 399 -54.64 -4.87 -8.64
C GLN A 399 -54.78 -5.92 -9.75
N LEU A 400 -53.71 -6.68 -10.02
CA LEU A 400 -53.67 -7.70 -11.05
C LEU A 400 -54.13 -9.08 -10.56
N LYS A 401 -54.05 -9.35 -9.25
CA LYS A 401 -54.44 -10.63 -8.63
C LYS A 401 -55.87 -11.07 -8.97
N ARG A 402 -56.77 -10.13 -9.25
CA ARG A 402 -58.16 -10.43 -9.66
C ARG A 402 -58.29 -10.93 -11.11
N PHE A 403 -57.30 -10.65 -11.95
CA PHE A 403 -57.30 -11.02 -13.38
C PHE A 403 -56.40 -12.21 -13.70
N VAL A 404 -55.48 -12.54 -12.79
CA VAL A 404 -54.55 -13.66 -12.91
C VAL A 404 -55.12 -14.82 -12.10
N LEU A 405 -55.37 -15.96 -12.76
CA LEU A 405 -55.83 -17.22 -12.17
C LEU A 405 -54.65 -18.12 -11.81
#